data_AF-A0A955FJ17-F1
#
_entry.id   AF-A0A955FJ17-F1
#
_cell.length_a   1.000
_cell.length_b   1.000
_cell.length_c   1.000
_cell.angle_alpha   90.00
_cell.angle_beta   90.00
_cell.angle_gamma   90.00
#
_symmetry.space_group_name_H-M   'P 1'
#
loop_
_entity.id
_entity.type
_entity.pdbx_description
1 polymer ?
#
loop_
_entity_poly.entity_id
_entity_poly.type
_entity_poly.pdbx_seq_one_letter_code
_entity_poly.pdbx_strand_id
1 'polypeptide(L)'
;EYLKNERILGVSGFMGSKISLAVHDFMDHVWTFDMLKKTGLLEMFSGLFDSVGNPEMTDIFKREGEMVASIAFGVRYFQTMPSAFGPLVRSSRLEEILDEYFVEGRLDALHMDAYRTIKSLKKGSMEWQSLGFTFSNYITELDEQRRKFGTIKQRDNRTRKIIGELDPFDPDYLSFFIETHHQILSSKNKHRNDLFRFHILLEEYLSSYASGRIPVDQPLTLKLDELRAIDFKQTTLPPQRIQWMNRSYGFTATKDAIV
;
A
#
# COMPACT_ATOMS: atom_id res chain seq x y z
N GLU A 1 14.47 2.89 21.40
CA GLU A 1 14.04 4.04 20.58
C GLU A 1 15.07 4.47 19.55
N TYR A 2 16.37 4.56 19.88
CA TYR A 2 17.43 4.98 18.93
C TYR A 2 17.42 4.19 17.60
N LEU A 3 17.31 2.86 17.66
CA LEU A 3 17.27 1.99 16.48
C LEU A 3 16.08 2.26 15.53
N LYS A 4 14.90 2.64 16.05
CA LYS A 4 13.69 2.84 15.24
C LYS A 4 13.89 3.97 14.21
N ASN A 5 14.73 4.96 14.53
CA ASN A 5 15.01 6.12 13.68
C ASN A 5 16.27 5.97 12.82
N GLU A 6 17.02 4.88 12.97
CA GLU A 6 18.21 4.61 12.17
C GLU A 6 17.82 4.33 10.71
N ARG A 7 18.52 5.00 9.80
CA ARG A 7 18.31 4.96 8.35
C ARG A 7 19.10 3.82 7.70
N ILE A 8 18.92 2.61 8.21
CA ILE A 8 19.76 1.45 7.88
C ILE A 8 19.09 0.47 6.92
N LEU A 9 17.87 0.73 6.46
CA LEU A 9 17.21 -0.12 5.48
C LEU A 9 17.43 0.43 4.06
N GLY A 10 17.96 -0.41 3.19
CA GLY A 10 17.97 -0.23 1.75
C GLY A 10 16.89 -1.09 1.11
N VAL A 11 15.91 -0.49 0.44
CA VAL A 11 14.88 -1.26 -0.28
C VAL A 11 15.02 -1.05 -1.76
N SER A 12 15.35 -2.12 -2.49
CA SER A 12 15.40 -2.13 -3.96
C SER A 12 16.11 -0.92 -4.60
N GLY A 13 17.22 -0.47 -4.00
CA GLY A 13 18.03 0.65 -4.50
C GLY A 13 17.79 2.00 -3.81
N PHE A 14 16.76 2.13 -2.98
CA PHE A 14 16.53 3.32 -2.17
C PHE A 14 17.12 3.15 -0.77
N MET A 15 18.06 4.01 -0.42
CA MET A 15 18.72 4.03 0.88
C MET A 15 18.09 5.05 1.81
N GLY A 16 18.02 4.72 3.09
CA GLY A 16 17.69 5.69 4.14
C GLY A 16 16.29 5.54 4.74
N SER A 17 15.63 4.42 4.48
CA SER A 17 14.40 4.04 5.17
C SER A 17 14.67 3.84 6.66
N LYS A 18 13.78 4.37 7.50
CA LYS A 18 13.81 4.14 8.95
C LYS A 18 13.35 2.72 9.23
N ILE A 19 13.97 2.03 10.19
CA ILE A 19 13.52 0.69 10.60
C ILE A 19 12.03 0.67 10.99
N SER A 20 11.55 1.72 11.65
CA SER A 20 10.13 1.83 12.03
C SER A 20 9.19 1.86 10.81
N LEU A 21 9.68 2.27 9.65
CA LEU A 21 8.96 2.35 8.39
C LEU A 21 9.28 1.18 7.45
N ALA A 22 10.14 0.24 7.85
CA ALA A 22 10.65 -0.79 6.95
C ALA A 22 9.56 -1.61 6.25
N VAL A 23 8.52 -1.99 6.99
CA VAL A 23 7.37 -2.72 6.44
C VAL A 23 6.57 -1.83 5.48
N HIS A 24 6.40 -0.54 5.80
CA HIS A 24 5.68 0.39 4.95
C HIS A 24 6.44 0.66 3.65
N ASP A 25 7.72 1.03 3.74
CA ASP A 25 8.55 1.34 2.58
C ASP A 25 8.72 0.11 1.66
N PHE A 26 8.85 -1.08 2.24
CA PHE A 26 8.95 -2.31 1.45
C PHE A 26 7.60 -2.77 0.88
N MET A 27 6.59 -2.94 1.72
CA MET A 27 5.33 -3.57 1.31
C MET A 27 4.39 -2.59 0.66
N ASP A 28 4.22 -1.42 1.26
CA ASP A 28 3.20 -0.48 0.81
C ASP A 28 3.69 0.29 -0.42
N HIS A 29 4.97 0.66 -0.49
CA HIS A 29 5.57 1.23 -1.70
C HIS A 29 6.10 0.15 -2.65
N VAL A 30 7.27 -0.43 -2.36
CA VAL A 30 8.05 -1.16 -3.38
C VAL A 30 7.32 -2.40 -3.91
N TRP A 31 6.78 -3.22 -3.03
CA TRP A 31 6.02 -4.41 -3.42
C TRP A 31 4.76 -4.04 -4.21
N THR A 32 4.01 -3.01 -3.77
CA THR A 32 2.79 -2.58 -4.45
C THR A 32 3.08 -2.02 -5.84
N PHE A 33 4.10 -1.19 -5.99
CA PHE A 33 4.50 -0.67 -7.30
C PHE A 33 4.92 -1.78 -8.26
N ASP A 34 5.71 -2.76 -7.79
CA ASP A 34 6.06 -3.93 -8.61
C ASP A 34 4.82 -4.73 -9.03
N MET A 35 3.88 -4.93 -8.11
CA MET A 35 2.62 -5.61 -8.38
C MET A 35 1.81 -4.85 -9.43
N LEU A 36 1.63 -3.53 -9.27
CA LEU A 36 0.88 -2.69 -10.22
C LEU A 36 1.52 -2.66 -11.62
N LYS A 37 2.86 -2.70 -11.67
CA LYS A 37 3.60 -2.82 -12.93
C LYS A 37 3.35 -4.17 -13.61
N LYS A 38 3.43 -5.27 -12.85
CA LYS A 38 3.21 -6.64 -13.36
C LYS A 38 1.77 -6.91 -13.79
N THR A 39 0.79 -6.27 -13.14
CA THR A 39 -0.62 -6.36 -13.53
C THR A 39 -0.99 -5.42 -14.67
N GLY A 40 -0.10 -4.51 -15.07
CA GLY A 40 -0.35 -3.52 -16.11
C GLY A 40 -1.20 -2.32 -15.67
N LEU A 41 -1.55 -2.22 -14.39
CA LEU A 41 -2.37 -1.13 -13.86
C LEU A 41 -1.69 0.24 -13.99
N LEU A 42 -0.36 0.31 -13.84
CA LEU A 42 0.36 1.58 -14.05
C LEU A 42 0.26 2.09 -15.49
N GLU A 43 0.26 1.16 -16.46
CA GLU A 43 0.11 1.50 -17.89
C GLU A 43 -1.34 1.85 -18.21
N MET A 44 -2.30 1.08 -17.69
CA MET A 44 -3.73 1.31 -17.89
C MET A 44 -4.17 2.69 -17.39
N PHE A 45 -3.66 3.11 -16.23
CA PHE A 45 -3.97 4.40 -15.60
C PHE A 45 -2.86 5.44 -15.81
N SER A 46 -2.06 5.33 -16.87
CA SER A 46 -0.95 6.25 -17.12
C SER A 46 -1.42 7.71 -17.23
N GLY A 47 -2.62 7.94 -17.76
CA GLY A 47 -3.22 9.28 -17.85
C GLY A 47 -3.44 9.94 -16.50
N LEU A 48 -3.88 9.17 -15.49
CA LEU A 48 -4.00 9.62 -14.11
C LEU A 48 -2.63 9.99 -13.55
N PHE A 49 -1.64 9.09 -13.67
CA PHE A 49 -0.29 9.32 -13.14
C PHE A 49 0.42 10.49 -13.84
N ASP A 50 0.27 10.66 -15.14
CA ASP A 50 0.80 11.81 -15.87
C ASP A 50 0.18 13.15 -15.42
N SER A 51 -1.07 13.12 -14.94
CA SER A 51 -1.78 14.31 -14.48
C SER A 51 -1.31 14.79 -13.11
N VAL A 52 -0.98 13.88 -12.18
CA VAL A 52 -0.50 14.21 -10.83
C VAL A 52 1.03 14.21 -10.70
N GLY A 53 1.72 13.59 -11.65
CA GLY A 53 3.16 13.30 -11.61
C GLY A 53 3.38 11.80 -11.44
N ASN A 54 4.14 11.20 -12.38
CA ASN A 54 4.36 9.75 -12.38
C ASN A 54 5.16 9.33 -11.12
N PRO A 55 4.55 8.57 -10.18
CA PRO A 55 5.20 8.21 -8.93
C PRO A 55 6.49 7.39 -9.11
N GLU A 56 6.59 6.57 -10.16
CA GLU A 56 7.79 5.79 -10.47
C GLU A 56 8.95 6.71 -10.87
N MET A 57 8.66 7.82 -11.55
CA MET A 57 9.66 8.75 -12.09
C MET A 57 9.99 9.90 -11.13
N THR A 58 9.03 10.34 -10.30
CA THR A 58 9.21 11.47 -9.40
C THR A 58 9.85 11.09 -8.07
N ASP A 59 9.75 9.81 -7.66
CA ASP A 59 10.22 9.14 -6.44
C ASP A 59 9.03 8.49 -5.72
N ILE A 60 9.05 7.16 -5.54
CA ILE A 60 7.96 6.39 -4.96
C ILE A 60 7.67 6.75 -3.50
N PHE A 61 8.60 7.42 -2.80
CA PHE A 61 8.42 7.90 -1.43
C PHE A 61 7.97 9.37 -1.36
N LYS A 62 7.68 9.99 -2.50
CA LYS A 62 7.07 11.32 -2.55
C LYS A 62 5.55 11.22 -2.52
N ARG A 63 4.91 12.40 -2.46
CA ARG A 63 3.47 12.55 -2.28
C ARG A 63 2.64 11.80 -3.33
N GLU A 64 3.12 11.74 -4.58
CA GLU A 64 2.45 11.01 -5.65
C GLU A 64 2.54 9.49 -5.42
N GLY A 65 3.62 9.01 -4.81
CA GLY A 65 3.78 7.62 -4.39
C GLY A 65 2.95 7.24 -3.16
N GLU A 66 2.70 8.18 -2.25
CA GLU A 66 1.80 7.99 -1.11
C GLU A 66 0.37 7.66 -1.54
N MET A 67 -0.04 8.12 -2.72
CA MET A 67 -1.34 7.77 -3.32
C MET A 67 -1.49 6.25 -3.48
N VAL A 68 -0.42 5.57 -3.91
CA VAL A 68 -0.38 4.11 -4.08
C VAL A 68 -0.18 3.42 -2.73
N ALA A 69 0.79 3.89 -1.94
CA ALA A 69 1.14 3.25 -0.67
C ALA A 69 -0.01 3.29 0.35
N SER A 70 -0.82 4.36 0.35
CA SER A 70 -1.98 4.49 1.23
C SER A 70 -3.01 3.37 1.02
N ILE A 71 -3.14 2.85 -0.21
CA ILE A 71 -4.07 1.74 -0.51
C ILE A 71 -3.56 0.45 0.14
N ALA A 72 -2.29 0.12 -0.10
CA ALA A 72 -1.66 -1.07 0.47
C ALA A 72 -1.59 -1.03 2.00
N PHE A 73 -1.22 0.14 2.55
CA PHE A 73 -1.24 0.38 3.98
C PHE A 73 -2.66 0.18 4.54
N GLY A 74 -3.70 0.76 3.93
CA GLY A 74 -5.07 0.62 4.42
C GLY A 74 -5.58 -0.83 4.39
N VAL A 75 -5.24 -1.61 3.36
CA VAL A 75 -5.56 -3.05 3.30
C VAL A 75 -4.90 -3.82 4.44
N ARG A 76 -3.63 -3.52 4.71
CA ARG A 76 -2.85 -4.17 5.77
C ARG A 76 -3.35 -3.75 7.16
N TYR A 77 -3.63 -2.47 7.33
CA TYR A 77 -4.08 -1.89 8.59
C TYR A 77 -5.49 -2.37 8.98
N PHE A 78 -6.38 -2.60 8.00
CA PHE A 78 -7.72 -3.17 8.24
C PHE A 78 -7.69 -4.45 9.07
N GLN A 79 -6.65 -5.29 8.91
CA GLN A 79 -6.52 -6.56 9.65
C GLN A 79 -6.26 -6.37 11.15
N THR A 80 -5.91 -5.16 11.57
CA THR A 80 -5.63 -4.81 12.97
C THR A 80 -6.77 -4.05 13.64
N MET A 81 -7.81 -3.70 12.87
CA MET A 81 -8.88 -2.83 13.35
C MET A 81 -9.85 -3.56 14.29
N PRO A 82 -10.25 -2.91 15.41
CA PRO A 82 -11.33 -3.41 16.25
C PRO A 82 -12.65 -3.49 15.47
N SER A 83 -13.49 -4.46 15.83
CA SER A 83 -14.77 -4.75 15.15
C SER A 83 -15.81 -3.61 15.18
N ALA A 84 -15.60 -2.57 15.98
CA ALA A 84 -16.52 -1.44 16.14
C ALA A 84 -16.18 -0.22 15.26
N PHE A 85 -15.08 -0.26 14.49
CA PHE A 85 -14.70 0.88 13.65
C PHE A 85 -15.60 0.99 12.42
N GLY A 86 -16.28 2.13 12.27
CA GLY A 86 -17.06 2.47 11.08
C GLY A 86 -16.27 3.36 10.12
N PRO A 87 -16.13 3.00 8.84
CA PRO A 87 -15.45 3.85 7.87
C PRO A 87 -16.27 5.11 7.55
N LEU A 88 -15.58 6.23 7.30
CA LEU A 88 -16.18 7.50 6.86
C LEU A 88 -16.96 7.32 5.55
N VAL A 89 -16.35 6.63 4.59
CA VAL A 89 -16.92 6.26 3.31
C VAL A 89 -17.12 4.75 3.29
N ARG A 90 -18.38 4.31 3.23
CA ARG A 90 -18.72 2.89 3.10
C ARG A 90 -18.56 2.43 1.65
N SER A 91 -18.26 1.16 1.45
CA SER A 91 -18.14 0.56 0.11
C SER A 91 -19.42 0.68 -0.72
N SER A 92 -20.60 0.74 -0.07
CA SER A 92 -21.86 1.02 -0.76
C SER A 92 -21.87 2.41 -1.40
N ARG A 93 -21.23 3.42 -0.80
CA ARG A 93 -21.13 4.74 -1.40
C ARG A 93 -20.24 4.74 -2.63
N LEU A 94 -19.16 3.94 -2.61
CA LEU A 94 -18.30 3.78 -3.78
C LEU A 94 -19.04 3.07 -4.93
N GLU A 95 -19.83 2.04 -4.59
CA GLU A 95 -20.72 1.37 -5.56
C GLU A 95 -21.73 2.35 -6.16
N GLU A 96 -22.40 3.15 -5.33
CA GLU A 96 -23.38 4.16 -5.76
C GLU A 96 -22.76 5.19 -6.70
N ILE A 97 -21.56 5.70 -6.39
CA ILE A 97 -20.86 6.68 -7.24
C ILE A 97 -20.53 6.09 -8.61
N LEU A 98 -20.06 4.83 -8.67
CA LEU A 98 -19.82 4.17 -9.95
C LEU A 98 -21.12 3.86 -10.72
N ASP A 99 -22.20 3.51 -10.02
CA ASP A 99 -23.53 3.36 -10.64
C ASP A 99 -24.01 4.70 -11.23
N GLU A 100 -23.83 5.83 -10.52
CA GLU A 100 -24.12 7.18 -11.00
C GLU A 100 -23.31 7.48 -12.28
N TYR A 101 -21.99 7.24 -12.28
CA TYR A 101 -21.13 7.46 -13.45
C TYR A 101 -21.47 6.56 -14.63
N PHE A 102 -21.88 5.31 -14.37
CA PHE A 102 -22.31 4.40 -15.43
C PHE A 102 -23.58 4.92 -16.12
N VAL A 103 -24.57 5.38 -15.35
CA VAL A 103 -25.83 5.95 -15.87
C VAL A 103 -25.59 7.25 -16.64
N GLU A 104 -24.67 8.09 -16.14
CA GLU A 104 -24.30 9.36 -16.78
C GLU A 104 -23.44 9.18 -18.05
N GLY A 105 -22.97 7.96 -18.34
CA GLY A 105 -22.07 7.71 -19.47
C GLY A 105 -20.66 8.27 -19.28
N ARG A 106 -20.22 8.42 -18.02
CA ARG A 106 -18.88 8.91 -17.66
C ARG A 106 -17.84 7.79 -17.50
N LEU A 107 -18.27 6.53 -17.54
CA LEU A 107 -17.37 5.38 -17.49
C LEU A 107 -16.97 4.95 -18.91
N ASP A 108 -15.72 5.21 -19.26
CA ASP A 108 -15.04 4.60 -20.41
C ASP A 108 -14.66 3.12 -20.18
N ALA A 109 -14.19 2.46 -21.26
CA ALA A 109 -13.77 1.06 -21.25
C ALA A 109 -12.75 0.71 -20.15
N LEU A 110 -11.86 1.65 -19.80
CA LEU A 110 -10.83 1.46 -18.78
C LEU A 110 -11.41 1.32 -17.36
N HIS A 111 -12.61 1.85 -17.10
CA HIS A 111 -13.25 1.80 -15.78
C HIS A 111 -14.10 0.54 -15.57
N MET A 112 -14.37 -0.20 -16.64
CA MET A 112 -15.38 -1.25 -16.60
C MET A 112 -14.97 -2.45 -15.77
N ASP A 113 -13.67 -2.71 -15.61
CA ASP A 113 -13.17 -3.80 -14.77
C ASP A 113 -13.30 -3.47 -13.28
N ALA A 114 -12.97 -2.25 -12.87
CA ALA A 114 -13.30 -1.74 -11.54
C ALA A 114 -14.81 -1.81 -11.25
N TYR A 115 -15.65 -1.40 -12.20
CA TYR A 115 -17.10 -1.47 -12.05
C TYR A 115 -17.58 -2.92 -11.85
N ARG A 116 -17.14 -3.86 -12.70
CA ARG A 116 -17.49 -5.28 -12.54
C ARG A 116 -16.99 -5.83 -11.21
N THR A 117 -15.78 -5.44 -10.81
CA THR A 117 -15.16 -5.87 -9.55
C THR A 117 -16.05 -5.49 -8.38
N ILE A 118 -16.39 -4.21 -8.21
CA ILE A 118 -17.21 -3.76 -7.08
C ILE A 118 -18.61 -4.40 -7.07
N LYS A 119 -19.24 -4.59 -8.25
CA LYS A 119 -20.56 -5.25 -8.35
C LYS A 119 -20.49 -6.74 -8.02
N SER A 120 -19.35 -7.39 -8.23
CA SER A 120 -19.14 -8.81 -7.92
C SER A 120 -18.84 -9.08 -6.44
N LEU A 121 -18.43 -8.06 -5.69
CA LEU A 121 -18.08 -8.23 -4.28
C LEU A 121 -19.32 -8.57 -3.44
N LYS A 122 -19.19 -9.64 -2.64
CA LYS A 122 -20.24 -10.02 -1.69
C LYS A 122 -20.35 -8.96 -0.58
N LYS A 123 -21.51 -8.28 -0.50
CA LYS A 123 -21.81 -7.31 0.56
C LYS A 123 -21.62 -7.94 1.94
N GLY A 124 -20.88 -7.23 2.80
CA GLY A 124 -20.52 -7.71 4.15
C GLY A 124 -19.38 -8.72 4.23
N SER A 125 -18.78 -9.12 3.10
CA SER A 125 -17.52 -9.88 3.11
C SER A 125 -16.36 -9.04 3.66
N MET A 126 -15.26 -9.70 4.05
CA MET A 126 -14.06 -9.00 4.51
C MET A 126 -13.49 -8.04 3.46
N GLU A 127 -13.47 -8.45 2.18
CA GLU A 127 -13.01 -7.60 1.08
C GLU A 127 -13.93 -6.40 0.89
N TRP A 128 -15.25 -6.62 0.91
CA TRP A 128 -16.23 -5.53 0.86
C TRP A 128 -16.02 -4.54 2.00
N GLN A 129 -15.89 -5.00 3.24
CA GLN A 129 -15.67 -4.10 4.39
C GLN A 129 -14.31 -3.38 4.32
N SER A 130 -13.27 -4.10 3.88
CA SER A 130 -11.92 -3.58 3.70
C SER A 130 -11.87 -2.45 2.67
N LEU A 131 -12.65 -2.53 1.58
CA LEU A 131 -12.64 -1.51 0.53
C LEU A 131 -12.99 -0.13 1.07
N GLY A 132 -14.15 0.02 1.73
CA GLY A 132 -14.60 1.29 2.31
C GLY A 132 -13.69 1.77 3.43
N PHE A 133 -13.17 0.85 4.26
CA PHE A 133 -12.16 1.18 5.25
C PHE A 133 -10.90 1.79 4.61
N THR A 134 -10.34 1.10 3.62
CA THR A 134 -9.11 1.51 2.93
C THR A 134 -9.32 2.87 2.26
N PHE A 135 -10.48 3.08 1.64
CA PHE A 135 -10.79 4.35 0.98
C PHE A 135 -10.91 5.48 1.99
N SER A 136 -11.59 5.24 3.11
CA SER A 136 -11.69 6.23 4.21
C SER A 136 -10.32 6.58 4.79
N ASN A 137 -9.44 5.58 4.94
CA ASN A 137 -8.08 5.78 5.39
C ASN A 137 -7.28 6.63 4.39
N TYR A 138 -7.44 6.35 3.09
CA TYR A 138 -6.83 7.16 2.03
C TYR A 138 -7.32 8.62 2.05
N ILE A 139 -8.62 8.87 2.18
CA ILE A 139 -9.15 10.24 2.29
C ILE A 139 -8.52 10.96 3.49
N THR A 140 -8.45 10.29 4.65
CA THR A 140 -7.84 10.86 5.86
C THR A 140 -6.38 11.23 5.63
N GLU A 141 -5.60 10.35 5.00
CA GLU A 141 -4.20 10.60 4.70
C GLU A 141 -4.04 11.72 3.66
N LEU A 142 -4.86 11.72 2.61
CA LEU A 142 -4.86 12.77 1.58
C LEU A 142 -5.13 14.14 2.20
N ASP A 143 -6.11 14.25 3.09
CA ASP A 143 -6.43 15.50 3.79
C ASP A 143 -5.30 15.94 4.72
N GLU A 144 -4.63 15.01 5.39
CA GLU A 144 -3.45 15.30 6.22
C GLU A 144 -2.26 15.77 5.37
N GLN A 145 -2.02 15.15 4.21
CA GLN A 145 -1.00 15.58 3.25
C GLN A 145 -1.31 16.97 2.70
N ARG A 146 -2.59 17.24 2.38
CA ARG A 146 -3.07 18.56 1.94
C ARG A 146 -2.85 19.62 3.01
N ARG A 147 -3.17 19.31 4.27
CA ARG A 147 -2.95 20.21 5.41
C ARG A 147 -1.47 20.53 5.62
N LYS A 148 -0.59 19.53 5.53
CA LYS A 148 0.85 19.70 5.76
C LYS A 148 1.56 20.41 4.62
N PHE A 149 1.19 20.10 3.38
CA PHE A 149 2.03 20.43 2.24
C PHE A 149 1.28 21.00 1.02
N GLY A 150 0.00 21.34 1.18
CA GLY A 150 -0.86 21.87 0.12
C GLY A 150 -1.46 20.79 -0.78
N THR A 151 -2.32 21.21 -1.71
CA THR A 151 -3.11 20.31 -2.55
C THR A 151 -2.29 19.68 -3.68
N ILE A 152 -2.62 18.44 -4.03
CA ILE A 152 -2.04 17.74 -5.20
C ILE A 152 -2.76 18.28 -6.41
N LYS A 153 -2.03 18.92 -7.32
CA LYS A 153 -2.60 19.55 -8.52
C LYS A 153 -2.63 18.56 -9.67
N GLN A 154 -3.78 18.43 -10.32
CA GLN A 154 -3.91 17.71 -11.57
C GLN A 154 -3.59 18.64 -12.75
N ARG A 155 -2.83 18.11 -13.70
CA ARG A 155 -2.45 18.79 -14.93
C ARG A 155 -3.13 18.12 -16.12
N ASP A 156 -3.58 18.93 -17.05
CA ASP A 156 -4.02 18.43 -18.34
C ASP A 156 -2.84 17.79 -19.08
N ASN A 157 -3.04 16.56 -19.55
CA ASN A 157 -1.97 15.76 -20.14
C ASN A 157 -1.41 16.38 -21.43
N ARG A 158 -2.20 17.18 -22.16
CA ARG A 158 -1.80 17.80 -23.43
C ARG A 158 -1.14 19.15 -23.25
N THR A 159 -1.75 20.03 -22.47
CA THR A 159 -1.36 21.43 -22.29
C THR A 159 -0.44 21.64 -21.09
N ARG A 160 -0.32 20.64 -20.21
CA ARG A 160 0.42 20.66 -18.93
C ARG A 160 -0.03 21.77 -17.97
N LYS A 161 -1.17 22.42 -18.26
CA LYS A 161 -1.78 23.42 -17.37
C LYS A 161 -2.47 22.72 -16.21
N ILE A 162 -2.45 23.37 -15.05
CA ILE A 162 -3.22 22.91 -13.88
C ILE A 162 -4.71 23.06 -14.22
N ILE A 163 -5.45 21.98 -14.09
CA ILE A 163 -6.91 21.94 -14.34
C ILE A 163 -7.72 21.78 -13.06
N GLY A 164 -7.09 21.33 -11.98
CA GLY A 164 -7.78 21.13 -10.71
C GLY A 164 -6.87 20.51 -9.65
N GLU A 165 -7.51 20.00 -8.61
CA GLU A 165 -6.89 19.21 -7.56
C GLU A 165 -7.23 17.74 -7.77
N LEU A 166 -6.39 16.82 -7.28
CA LEU A 166 -6.69 15.40 -7.30
C LEU A 166 -8.02 15.15 -6.58
N ASP A 167 -9.05 14.76 -7.33
CA ASP A 167 -10.32 14.32 -6.79
C ASP A 167 -10.29 12.79 -6.59
N PRO A 168 -10.32 12.29 -5.35
CA PRO A 168 -10.30 10.87 -5.08
C PRO A 168 -11.60 10.15 -5.46
N PHE A 169 -12.64 10.89 -5.84
CA PHE A 169 -13.90 10.32 -6.34
C PHE A 169 -14.01 10.34 -7.87
N ASP A 170 -13.06 10.94 -8.58
CA ASP A 170 -13.03 10.95 -10.04
C ASP A 170 -12.99 9.50 -10.60
N PRO A 171 -13.66 9.22 -11.75
CA PRO A 171 -13.71 7.87 -12.32
C PRO A 171 -12.35 7.19 -12.47
N ASP A 172 -11.33 7.92 -12.90
CA ASP A 172 -9.98 7.37 -13.12
C ASP A 172 -9.39 6.89 -11.79
N TYR A 173 -9.42 7.76 -10.77
CA TYR A 173 -8.82 7.44 -9.47
C TYR A 173 -9.62 6.35 -8.74
N LEU A 174 -10.95 6.45 -8.74
CA LEU A 174 -11.80 5.50 -8.05
C LEU A 174 -11.66 4.10 -8.66
N SER A 175 -11.55 4.01 -9.99
CA SER A 175 -11.33 2.74 -10.69
C SER A 175 -9.96 2.17 -10.39
N PHE A 176 -8.91 2.99 -10.48
CA PHE A 176 -7.55 2.61 -10.08
C PHE A 176 -7.50 2.09 -8.64
N PHE A 177 -8.19 2.78 -7.73
CA PHE A 177 -8.23 2.42 -6.31
C PHE A 177 -8.87 1.04 -6.10
N ILE A 178 -10.04 0.79 -6.72
CA ILE A 178 -10.77 -0.48 -6.58
C ILE A 178 -9.96 -1.63 -7.17
N GLU A 179 -9.36 -1.45 -8.34
CA GLU A 179 -8.55 -2.50 -8.97
C GLU A 179 -7.27 -2.77 -8.18
N THR A 180 -6.60 -1.73 -7.69
CA THR A 180 -5.42 -1.88 -6.82
C THR A 180 -5.77 -2.64 -5.55
N HIS A 181 -6.84 -2.26 -4.87
CA HIS A 181 -7.34 -2.94 -3.68
C HIS A 181 -7.61 -4.43 -3.93
N HIS A 182 -8.32 -4.73 -5.02
CA HIS A 182 -8.62 -6.10 -5.42
C HIS A 182 -7.36 -6.90 -5.74
N GLN A 183 -6.40 -6.33 -6.47
CA GLN A 183 -5.14 -7.01 -6.80
C GLN A 183 -4.29 -7.29 -5.55
N ILE A 184 -4.25 -6.40 -4.55
CA ILE A 184 -3.53 -6.65 -3.29
C ILE A 184 -4.12 -7.88 -2.56
N LEU A 185 -5.44 -8.04 -2.60
CA LEU A 185 -6.15 -9.15 -1.95
C LEU A 185 -6.19 -10.43 -2.79
N SER A 186 -5.86 -10.35 -4.08
CA SER A 186 -5.79 -11.50 -4.98
C SER A 186 -4.76 -12.52 -4.50
N SER A 187 -5.21 -13.78 -4.37
CA SER A 187 -4.34 -14.90 -3.98
C SER A 187 -3.19 -15.16 -4.95
N LYS A 188 -3.33 -14.72 -6.21
CA LYS A 188 -2.29 -14.85 -7.25
C LYS A 188 -1.05 -14.03 -6.94
N ASN A 189 -1.22 -12.87 -6.30
CA ASN A 189 -0.12 -11.93 -6.03
C ASN A 189 0.67 -12.30 -4.78
N LYS A 190 0.17 -13.23 -3.94
CA LYS A 190 0.87 -13.76 -2.76
C LYS A 190 1.31 -12.66 -1.75
N HIS A 191 0.62 -11.52 -1.71
CA HIS A 191 0.94 -10.39 -0.82
C HIS A 191 1.22 -10.81 0.62
N ARG A 192 0.33 -11.62 1.22
CA ARG A 192 0.49 -12.13 2.59
C ARG A 192 1.73 -13.00 2.78
N ASN A 193 2.11 -13.78 1.78
CA ASN A 193 3.30 -14.63 1.87
C ASN A 193 4.57 -13.77 1.79
N ASP A 194 4.61 -12.81 0.88
CA ASP A 194 5.75 -11.90 0.76
C ASP A 194 5.90 -11.04 2.04
N LEU A 195 4.80 -10.51 2.58
CA LEU A 195 4.77 -9.82 3.87
C LEU A 195 5.32 -10.69 5.00
N PHE A 196 4.86 -11.93 5.11
CA PHE A 196 5.33 -12.85 6.14
C PHE A 196 6.83 -13.17 6.02
N ARG A 197 7.31 -13.37 4.79
CA ARG A 197 8.74 -13.58 4.50
C ARG A 197 9.57 -12.35 4.88
N PHE A 198 9.06 -11.16 4.57
CA PHE A 198 9.71 -9.91 4.93
C PHE A 198 9.78 -9.72 6.44
N HIS A 199 8.72 -10.05 7.18
CA HIS A 199 8.73 -10.03 8.64
C HIS A 199 9.79 -10.94 9.24
N ILE A 200 9.95 -12.16 8.74
CA ILE A 200 11.00 -13.08 9.21
C ILE A 200 12.39 -12.45 9.02
N LEU A 201 12.67 -11.90 7.84
CA LEU A 201 13.97 -11.27 7.57
C LEU A 201 14.25 -10.06 8.44
N LEU A 202 13.25 -9.19 8.59
CA LEU A 202 13.40 -8.00 9.42
C LEU A 202 13.67 -8.42 10.87
N GLU A 203 12.96 -9.42 11.38
CA GLU A 203 13.14 -9.92 12.74
C GLU A 203 14.49 -10.63 12.95
N GLU A 204 14.98 -11.37 11.96
CA GLU A 204 16.32 -11.98 11.97
C GLU A 204 17.42 -10.92 11.97
N TYR A 205 17.27 -9.90 11.14
CA TYR A 205 18.18 -8.76 11.10
C TYR A 205 18.21 -8.03 12.44
N LEU A 206 17.05 -7.69 13.00
CA LEU A 206 16.94 -7.00 14.29
C LEU A 206 17.51 -7.85 15.44
N SER A 207 17.27 -9.16 15.43
CA SER A 207 17.82 -10.08 16.43
C SER A 207 19.35 -10.18 16.31
N SER A 208 19.88 -10.20 15.09
CA SER A 208 21.32 -10.24 14.82
C SER A 208 21.99 -8.92 15.21
N TYR A 209 21.34 -7.80 14.94
CA TYR A 209 21.80 -6.47 15.35
C TYR A 209 21.86 -6.38 16.88
N ALA A 210 20.76 -6.73 17.56
CA ALA A 210 20.67 -6.65 19.01
C ALA A 210 21.66 -7.58 19.74
N SER A 211 22.07 -8.68 19.10
CA SER A 211 23.08 -9.61 19.62
C SER A 211 24.52 -9.26 19.21
N GLY A 212 24.73 -8.15 18.48
CA GLY A 212 26.06 -7.70 18.03
C GLY A 212 26.69 -8.59 16.96
N ARG A 213 25.90 -9.43 16.28
CA ARG A 213 26.38 -10.33 15.22
C ARG A 213 26.56 -9.64 13.88
N ILE A 214 25.94 -8.48 13.70
CA ILE A 214 26.12 -7.62 12.54
C ILE A 214 26.59 -6.22 13.00
N PRO A 215 27.50 -5.57 12.26
CA PRO A 215 27.92 -4.19 12.53
C PRO A 215 26.75 -3.20 12.50
N VAL A 216 26.85 -2.14 13.31
CA VAL A 216 25.85 -1.06 13.43
C VAL A 216 25.61 -0.35 12.10
N ASP A 217 26.61 -0.30 11.24
CA ASP A 217 26.62 0.35 9.94
C ASP A 217 26.26 -0.58 8.78
N GLN A 218 25.96 -1.86 9.04
CA GLN A 218 25.58 -2.79 7.96
C GLN A 218 24.08 -2.65 7.63
N PRO A 219 23.73 -2.10 6.44
CA PRO A 219 22.34 -1.92 6.09
C PRO A 219 21.68 -3.26 5.72
N LEU A 220 20.40 -3.41 6.07
CA LEU A 220 19.57 -4.48 5.49
C LEU A 220 19.16 -4.05 4.08
N THR A 221 19.76 -4.67 3.07
CA THR A 221 19.37 -4.44 1.67
C THR A 221 18.53 -5.60 1.18
N LEU A 222 17.29 -5.33 0.75
CA LEU A 222 16.39 -6.35 0.23
C LEU A 222 15.87 -5.97 -1.15
N LYS A 223 15.98 -6.91 -2.09
CA LYS A 223 15.28 -6.87 -3.38
C LYS A 223 14.09 -7.80 -3.36
N LEU A 224 13.03 -7.41 -4.04
CA LEU A 224 11.77 -8.16 -4.05
C LEU A 224 11.92 -9.57 -4.65
N ASP A 225 12.72 -9.73 -5.70
CA ASP A 225 12.95 -11.05 -6.30
C ASP A 225 13.78 -11.97 -5.39
N GLU A 226 14.70 -11.40 -4.62
CA GLU A 226 15.52 -12.13 -3.65
C GLU A 226 14.65 -12.63 -2.47
N LEU A 227 13.65 -11.85 -2.04
CA LEU A 227 12.72 -12.21 -0.97
C LEU A 227 12.08 -13.59 -1.19
N ARG A 228 11.68 -13.90 -2.43
CA ARG A 228 11.00 -15.14 -2.80
C ARG A 228 11.95 -16.34 -2.91
N ALA A 229 13.25 -16.10 -3.08
CA ALA A 229 14.27 -17.14 -3.21
C ALA A 229 14.81 -17.63 -1.85
N ILE A 230 14.64 -16.87 -0.77
CA ILE A 230 15.21 -17.19 0.54
C ILE A 230 14.62 -18.47 1.16
N ASP A 231 15.49 -19.37 1.65
CA ASP A 231 15.07 -20.57 2.36
C ASP A 231 14.95 -20.31 3.87
N PHE A 232 13.71 -20.10 4.34
CA PHE A 232 13.42 -19.90 5.77
C PHE A 232 13.40 -21.20 6.59
N LYS A 233 13.69 -22.37 6.01
CA LYS A 233 13.83 -23.61 6.80
C LYS A 233 14.99 -23.56 7.80
N GLN A 234 15.97 -22.67 7.56
CA GLN A 234 17.16 -22.51 8.40
C GLN A 234 17.11 -21.26 9.28
N THR A 235 15.91 -20.68 9.47
CA THR A 235 15.77 -19.48 10.29
C THR A 235 16.25 -19.71 11.72
N THR A 236 16.90 -18.69 12.28
CA THR A 236 17.36 -18.72 13.68
C THR A 236 16.27 -18.30 14.67
N LEU A 237 15.10 -17.90 14.19
CA LEU A 237 14.01 -17.42 15.04
C LEU A 237 13.29 -18.58 15.75
N PRO A 238 12.87 -18.39 17.01
CA PRO A 238 12.08 -19.39 17.72
C PRO A 238 10.75 -19.70 17.00
N PRO A 239 10.30 -20.98 16.95
CA PRO A 239 9.05 -21.35 16.28
C PRO A 239 7.82 -20.58 16.78
N GLN A 240 7.77 -20.25 18.09
CA GLN A 240 6.69 -19.47 18.69
C GLN A 240 6.58 -18.07 18.08
N ARG A 241 7.70 -17.43 17.76
CA ARG A 241 7.75 -16.10 17.14
C ARG A 241 7.25 -16.15 15.71
N ILE A 242 7.66 -17.18 14.96
CA ILE A 242 7.20 -17.44 13.59
C ILE A 242 5.68 -17.67 13.58
N GLN A 243 5.16 -18.49 14.50
CA GLN A 243 3.72 -18.71 14.64
C GLN A 243 2.96 -17.43 14.98
N TRP A 244 3.51 -16.59 15.85
CA TRP A 244 2.93 -15.30 16.19
C TRP A 244 2.87 -14.36 14.99
N MET A 245 3.97 -14.23 14.23
CA MET A 245 4.02 -13.41 13.00
C MET A 245 3.01 -13.90 11.96
N ASN A 246 2.86 -15.21 11.79
CA ASN A 246 1.88 -15.79 10.87
C ASN A 246 0.44 -15.48 11.28
N ARG A 247 0.15 -15.41 12.59
CA ARG A 247 -1.17 -15.04 13.12
C ARG A 247 -1.41 -13.53 13.15
N SER A 248 -0.35 -12.73 13.06
CA SER A 248 -0.37 -11.28 13.27
C SER A 248 0.22 -10.52 12.07
N TYR A 249 -0.11 -10.96 10.86
CA TYR A 249 0.44 -10.42 9.61
C TYR A 249 0.09 -8.95 9.34
N GLY A 250 -0.91 -8.37 10.03
CA GLY A 250 -1.20 -6.93 9.97
C GLY A 250 -0.22 -6.05 10.78
N PHE A 251 0.73 -6.66 11.51
CA PHE A 251 1.66 -5.92 12.35
C PHE A 251 2.57 -5.00 11.54
N THR A 252 2.46 -3.69 11.76
CA THR A 252 3.52 -2.74 11.42
C THR A 252 4.62 -2.87 12.48
N ALA A 253 5.88 -2.55 12.15
CA ALA A 253 7.01 -2.57 13.11
C ALA A 253 6.85 -1.58 14.30
N THR A 254 5.69 -0.98 14.46
CA THR A 254 5.30 -0.05 15.51
C THR A 254 3.93 -0.44 16.08
N LYS A 255 3.85 -1.49 16.90
CA LYS A 255 3.03 -1.34 18.10
C LYS A 255 3.89 -0.60 19.11
N ASP A 256 3.54 0.65 19.37
CA ASP A 256 3.76 1.13 20.73
C ASP A 256 2.94 0.24 21.65
N ALA A 257 3.56 -0.17 22.75
CA ALA A 257 2.85 -0.82 23.82
C ALA A 257 1.73 0.12 24.25
N ILE A 258 0.48 -0.31 24.06
CA ILE A 258 -0.62 0.27 24.82
C ILE A 258 -0.33 -0.13 26.27
N VAL A 259 0.21 0.82 27.03
CA VAL A 259 0.34 0.74 28.49
C VAL A 259 -1.03 1.00 29.09
#